data_AF-A0A3A0AA59-F1
#
_entry.id   AF-A0A3A0AA59-F1
#
_cell.length_a   1.000
_cell.length_b   1.000
_cell.length_c   1.000
_cell.angle_alpha   90.00
_cell.angle_beta   90.00
_cell.angle_gamma   90.00
#
_symmetry.space_group_name_H-M   'P 1'
#
loop_
_entity.id
_entity.type
_entity.pdbx_description
1 polymer ?
#
loop_
_entity_poly.entity_id
_entity_poly.type
_entity_poly.pdbx_seq_one_letter_code
_entity_poly.pdbx_strand_id
1 'polypeptide(L)'
;MPTIVWTNYLRYRANLRGFDLEKLERIIRQSSERYSDTETGRRVVVGRHAEELVLIPYDEDEATITPVTVHAITRQQIRFRLATGRLRYE
;
A
#
# COMPACT_ATOMS: atom_id res chain seq x y z
N MET A 1 -0.86 5.88 17.84
CA MET A 1 -0.78 5.33 16.47
C MET A 1 -1.89 5.97 15.67
N PRO A 2 -1.63 6.40 14.43
CA PRO A 2 -2.67 7.00 13.59
C PRO A 2 -3.79 6.01 13.27
N THR A 3 -4.99 6.54 13.14
CA THR A 3 -6.22 5.82 12.82
C THR A 3 -6.24 5.50 11.33
N ILE A 4 -6.56 4.26 10.96
CA ILE A 4 -6.68 3.90 9.54
C ILE A 4 -8.09 4.23 9.06
N VAL A 5 -8.19 5.07 8.04
CA VAL A 5 -9.47 5.50 7.45
C VAL A 5 -9.69 4.78 6.13
N TRP A 6 -10.57 3.79 6.15
CA TRP A 6 -10.93 2.99 4.98
C TRP A 6 -11.99 3.69 4.13
N THR A 7 -11.58 4.30 3.02
CA THR A 7 -12.51 4.95 2.07
C THR A 7 -13.44 3.93 1.38
N ASN A 8 -14.63 4.37 0.96
CA ASN A 8 -15.56 3.51 0.21
C ASN A 8 -14.92 2.97 -1.08
N TYR A 9 -14.11 3.79 -1.76
CA TYR A 9 -13.39 3.37 -2.96
C TYR A 9 -12.42 2.24 -2.66
N LEU A 10 -11.59 2.36 -1.62
CA LEU A 10 -10.67 1.29 -1.28
C LEU A 10 -11.40 0.04 -0.79
N ARG A 11 -12.46 0.16 0.04
CA ARG A 11 -13.28 -1.00 0.45
C ARG A 11 -13.83 -1.76 -0.76
N TYR A 12 -14.36 -1.02 -1.75
CA TYR A 12 -14.81 -1.59 -3.00
C TYR A 12 -13.67 -2.30 -3.76
N ARG A 13 -12.51 -1.67 -3.88
CA ARG A 13 -11.34 -2.22 -4.60
C ARG A 13 -10.71 -3.43 -3.92
N ALA A 14 -10.75 -3.50 -2.59
CA ALA A 14 -10.32 -4.65 -1.82
C ALA A 14 -11.29 -5.83 -2.02
N ASN A 15 -12.60 -5.58 -1.89
CA ASN A 15 -13.62 -6.60 -2.09
C ASN A 15 -13.60 -7.18 -3.52
N LEU A 16 -13.52 -6.32 -4.55
CA LEU A 16 -13.44 -6.73 -5.95
C LEU A 16 -12.24 -7.65 -6.24
N ARG A 17 -11.17 -7.55 -5.45
CA ARG A 17 -9.94 -8.32 -5.60
C ARG A 17 -9.79 -9.45 -4.58
N GLY A 18 -10.75 -9.64 -3.70
CA GLY A 18 -10.68 -10.66 -2.64
C GLY A 18 -9.65 -10.35 -1.55
N PHE A 19 -9.29 -9.09 -1.34
CA PHE A 19 -8.40 -8.69 -0.24
C PHE A 19 -9.18 -8.43 1.05
N ASP A 20 -8.68 -9.00 2.14
CA ASP A 20 -9.23 -8.87 3.49
C ASP A 20 -8.70 -7.61 4.18
N LEU A 21 -9.59 -6.75 4.68
CA LEU A 21 -9.21 -5.46 5.27
C LEU A 21 -8.39 -5.62 6.55
N GLU A 22 -8.61 -6.63 7.37
CA GLU A 22 -7.82 -6.85 8.60
C GLU A 22 -6.37 -7.22 8.25
N LYS A 23 -6.17 -8.05 7.22
CA LYS A 23 -4.83 -8.38 6.71
C LYS A 23 -4.16 -7.16 6.09
N LEU A 24 -4.90 -6.33 5.35
CA LEU A 24 -4.37 -5.08 4.80
C LEU A 24 -3.99 -4.08 5.91
N GLU A 25 -4.80 -3.97 6.96
CA GLU A 25 -4.48 -3.16 8.15
C GLU A 25 -3.15 -3.61 8.76
N ARG A 26 -2.98 -4.91 8.95
CA ARG A 26 -1.74 -5.46 9.50
C ARG A 26 -0.53 -5.11 8.64
N ILE A 27 -0.64 -5.20 7.31
CA ILE A 27 0.42 -4.79 6.37
C ILE A 27 0.75 -3.31 6.56
N ILE A 28 -0.26 -2.44 6.59
CA ILE A 28 -0.08 -0.99 6.76
C ILE A 28 0.62 -0.67 8.09
N ARG A 29 0.29 -1.36 9.17
CA ARG A 29 0.87 -1.09 10.49
C ARG A 29 2.25 -1.67 10.69
N GLN A 30 2.54 -2.84 10.11
CA GLN A 30 3.68 -3.65 10.54
C GLN A 30 4.71 -3.91 9.43
N SER A 31 4.38 -3.70 8.16
CA SER A 31 5.34 -3.99 7.10
C SER A 31 6.52 -3.02 7.13
N SER A 32 7.71 -3.60 7.01
CA SER A 32 8.99 -2.91 6.90
C SER A 32 9.33 -2.47 5.48
N GLU A 33 8.62 -2.99 4.47
CA GLU A 33 8.87 -2.66 3.07
C GLU A 33 8.02 -1.45 2.65
N ARG A 34 8.65 -0.28 2.61
CA ARG A 34 8.00 1.00 2.33
C ARG A 34 8.79 1.81 1.32
N TYR A 35 8.05 2.65 0.59
CA TYR A 35 8.57 3.48 -0.47
C TYR A 35 7.84 4.83 -0.52
N SER A 36 8.49 5.82 -1.12
CA SER A 36 7.82 7.00 -1.67
C SER A 36 7.62 6.83 -3.18
N ASP A 37 6.41 7.09 -3.67
CA ASP A 37 6.11 7.15 -5.11
C ASP A 37 6.27 8.60 -5.59
N THR A 38 7.23 8.81 -6.51
CA THR A 38 7.64 10.15 -6.97
C THR A 38 6.67 10.77 -7.98
N GLU A 39 5.80 9.97 -8.60
CA GLU A 39 4.80 10.45 -9.56
C GLU A 39 3.58 11.01 -8.82
N THR A 40 3.20 10.37 -7.72
CA THR A 40 2.01 10.74 -6.94
C THR A 40 2.31 11.53 -5.66
N GLY A 41 3.57 11.53 -5.22
CA GLY A 41 4.00 12.10 -3.94
C GLY A 41 3.57 11.29 -2.71
N ARG A 42 2.98 10.10 -2.89
CA ARG A 42 2.40 9.30 -1.80
C ARG A 42 3.40 8.33 -1.20
N ARG A 43 3.15 7.97 0.05
CA ARG A 43 3.81 6.82 0.68
C ARG A 43 3.17 5.54 0.19
N VAL A 44 3.97 4.50 0.17
CA VAL A 44 3.59 3.19 -0.33
C VAL A 44 4.11 2.14 0.62
N VAL A 45 3.23 1.24 1.05
CA VAL A 45 3.61 0.05 1.80
C VAL A 45 3.40 -1.19 0.94
N VAL A 46 4.35 -2.12 0.99
CA VAL A 46 4.27 -3.42 0.35
C VAL A 46 4.18 -4.49 1.42
N GLY A 47 3.33 -5.48 1.24
CA GLY A 47 3.24 -6.61 2.16
C GLY A 47 2.61 -7.83 1.52
N ARG A 48 2.65 -8.95 2.24
CA ARG A 48 2.10 -10.21 1.75
C ARG A 48 0.69 -10.43 2.31
N HIS A 49 -0.27 -10.60 1.40
CA HIS A 49 -1.63 -11.00 1.69
C HIS A 49 -1.85 -12.43 1.17
N ALA A 50 -1.84 -13.41 2.08
CA ALA A 50 -1.79 -14.83 1.73
C ALA A 50 -0.59 -15.13 0.81
N GLU A 51 -0.81 -15.58 -0.43
CA GLU A 51 0.27 -15.89 -1.39
C GLU A 51 0.68 -14.71 -2.27
N GLU A 52 -0.07 -13.61 -2.24
CA GLU A 52 0.16 -12.46 -3.10
C GLU A 52 0.92 -11.35 -2.37
N LEU A 53 1.84 -10.70 -3.09
CA LEU A 53 2.37 -9.41 -2.66
C LEU A 53 1.39 -8.33 -3.09
N VAL A 54 1.07 -7.41 -2.18
CA VAL A 54 0.23 -6.26 -2.44
C VAL A 54 0.98 -4.97 -2.20
N LEU A 55 0.68 -3.97 -3.02
CA LEU A 55 1.15 -2.60 -2.89
C LEU A 55 -0.03 -1.71 -2.54
N ILE A 56 0.12 -0.93 -1.46
CA ILE A 56 -0.92 -0.06 -0.90
C ILE A 56 -0.35 1.36 -0.81
N PRO A 57 -0.70 2.27 -1.74
CA PRO A 57 -0.43 3.69 -1.59
C PRO A 57 -1.33 4.27 -0.51
N TYR A 58 -0.81 5.15 0.33
CA TYR A 58 -1.56 5.80 1.39
C TYR A 58 -1.12 7.26 1.57
N ASP A 59 -2.07 8.07 1.99
CA ASP A 59 -1.84 9.41 2.52
C ASP A 59 -1.73 9.31 4.05
N GLU A 60 -0.82 10.06 4.68
CA GLU A 60 -0.57 10.03 6.13
C GLU A 60 -0.44 11.45 6.66
N ASP A 61 -1.18 11.73 7.75
CA ASP A 61 -1.04 12.92 8.58
C ASP A 61 -0.82 12.52 10.06
N GLU A 62 -0.78 13.49 10.97
CA GLU A 62 -0.47 13.23 12.39
C GLU A 62 -1.45 12.26 13.06
N ALA A 63 -2.71 12.22 12.61
CA ALA A 63 -3.78 11.48 13.27
C ALA A 63 -4.27 10.28 12.44
N THR A 64 -4.05 10.29 11.12
CA THR A 64 -4.69 9.35 10.20
C THR A 64 -3.75 8.79 9.14
N ILE A 65 -4.00 7.53 8.78
CA ILE A 65 -3.49 6.89 7.57
C ILE A 65 -4.69 6.58 6.68
N THR A 66 -4.70 7.10 5.46
CA THR A 66 -5.78 6.89 4.49
C THR A 66 -5.26 6.11 3.29
N PRO A 67 -5.49 4.79 3.24
CA PRO A 67 -5.13 3.98 2.08
C PRO A 67 -5.97 4.37 0.86
N VAL A 68 -5.30 4.58 -0.27
CA VAL A 68 -5.90 5.12 -1.50
C VAL A 68 -6.43 3.99 -2.38
N THR A 69 -5.64 2.95 -2.58
CA THR A 69 -6.00 1.76 -3.37
C THR A 69 -5.14 0.56 -2.92
N VAL A 70 -5.49 -0.63 -3.38
CA VAL A 70 -4.71 -1.85 -3.15
C VAL A 70 -4.64 -2.65 -4.43
N HIS A 71 -3.47 -3.17 -4.76
CA HIS A 71 -3.24 -3.99 -5.96
C HIS A 71 -2.22 -5.09 -5.68
N ALA A 72 -2.42 -6.26 -6.28
CA ALA A 72 -1.36 -7.25 -6.38
C ALA A 72 -0.17 -6.66 -7.16
N ILE A 73 1.04 -7.03 -6.74
CA ILE A 73 2.28 -6.63 -7.37
C ILE A 73 3.28 -7.77 -7.35
N THR A 74 4.17 -7.81 -8.34
CA THR A 74 5.30 -8.74 -8.38
C THR A 74 6.59 -8.06 -7.92
N ARG A 75 7.55 -8.86 -7.43
CA ARG A 75 8.91 -8.38 -7.13
C ARG A 75 9.58 -7.73 -8.33
N GLN A 76 9.32 -8.23 -9.55
CA GLN A 76 9.85 -7.66 -10.78
C GLN A 76 9.29 -6.26 -11.03
N GLN A 77 7.98 -6.04 -10.85
CA GLN A 77 7.36 -4.72 -10.99
C GLN A 77 7.89 -3.71 -9.95
N ILE A 78 8.11 -4.15 -8.70
CA ILE A 78 8.72 -3.28 -7.67
C ILE A 78 10.13 -2.87 -8.09
N ARG A 79 10.98 -3.84 -8.48
CA ARG A 79 12.35 -3.56 -8.94
C ARG A 79 12.39 -2.64 -10.15
N PHE A 80 11.47 -2.84 -11.11
CA PHE A 80 11.37 -1.96 -12.27
C PHE A 80 11.07 -0.52 -11.85
N ARG A 81 10.10 -0.31 -10.96
CA ARG A 81 9.75 1.04 -10.47
C ARG A 81 10.87 1.69 -9.65
N LEU A 82 11.66 0.91 -8.93
CA LEU A 82 12.87 1.40 -8.26
C LEU A 82 13.94 1.80 -9.28
N ALA A 83 14.19 0.95 -10.28
CA ALA A 83 15.18 1.19 -11.32
C ALA A 83 14.86 2.43 -12.18
N THR A 84 13.57 2.70 -12.44
CA THR A 84 13.13 3.91 -13.15
C THR A 84 13.02 5.15 -12.26
N GLY A 85 13.27 5.01 -10.95
CA GLY A 85 13.16 6.11 -9.98
C GLY A 85 11.73 6.54 -9.63
N ARG A 86 10.72 5.77 -10.07
CA ARG A 86 9.32 5.97 -9.69
C ARG A 86 9.09 5.68 -8.21
N LEU A 87 9.70 4.61 -7.69
CA LEU A 87 9.75 4.33 -6.26
C LEU A 87 11.11 4.71 -5.71
N ARG A 88 11.14 5.24 -4.50
CA ARG A 88 12.35 5.43 -3.70
C ARG A 88 12.14 4.81 -2.33
N TYR A 89 13.20 4.23 -1.75
CA TYR A 89 13.15 3.80 -0.36
C TYR A 89 12.83 5.01 0.53
N GLU A 90 11.92 4.81 1.49
CA GLU A 90 11.69 5.76 2.59
C GLU A 90 12.95 5.85 3.48
#